data_AF-A0AAD6JST9-F1
#
_entry.id   AF-A0AAD6JST9-F1
#
_cell.length_a   1.000
_cell.length_b   1.000
_cell.length_c   1.000
_cell.angle_alpha   90.00
_cell.angle_beta   90.00
_cell.angle_gamma   90.00
#
_symmetry.space_group_name_H-M   'P 1'
#
loop_
_entity.id
_entity.type
_entity.pdbx_description
1 polymer ?
#
loop_
_entity_poly.entity_id
_entity_poly.type
_entity_poly.pdbx_seq_one_letter_code
_entity_poly.pdbx_strand_id
1 'polypeptide(L)'
;MWRSLLCPAMKKRRSSLEREVAELRQRFFHSISPGGLAGDRRGVVPASGFSFSAQQIWKIIKENKDLDLPAHKVMVATVRCEEIANEKLSLLSSDQGWLALEEAVQAGPVSGFGKKLSSILEFYLSEYENEAIYFDEGVRNAKQKQLESRALDAVHQAYVTMLGHLRSKALESFKTRLEQSIQKGEGFAYSVRACAQSCLAEFDKGCEDASIRQANWDASKVREKLSRDIETHAASVRSTKLTEMIAKYEKQIADALSGPVEALFEAGELDAWASIRKLLKQGD
;
A
#
# COMPACT_ATOMS: atom_id res chain seq x y z
N MET A 1 -38.61 -37.51 -16.23
CA MET A 1 -39.07 -36.13 -16.48
C MET A 1 -38.42 -35.55 -17.75
N TRP A 2 -38.52 -36.23 -18.90
CA TRP A 2 -37.95 -35.80 -20.20
C TRP A 2 -38.94 -35.98 -21.38
N ARG A 3 -40.25 -36.06 -21.08
CA ARG A 3 -41.31 -36.21 -22.11
C ARG A 3 -41.92 -34.89 -22.57
N SER A 4 -41.46 -33.74 -22.06
CA SER A 4 -42.14 -32.46 -22.22
C SER A 4 -41.58 -31.56 -23.34
N LEU A 5 -40.57 -32.03 -24.09
CA LEU A 5 -39.98 -31.29 -25.23
C LEU A 5 -40.26 -31.95 -26.60
N LEU A 6 -41.18 -32.92 -26.68
CA LEU A 6 -41.75 -33.28 -27.98
C LEU A 6 -42.81 -32.23 -28.35
N CYS A 7 -42.34 -31.25 -29.12
CA CYS A 7 -43.07 -30.13 -29.72
C CYS A 7 -44.57 -30.44 -30.00
N PRO A 8 -45.53 -29.64 -29.51
CA PRO A 8 -46.97 -29.84 -29.73
C PRO A 8 -47.39 -30.00 -31.21
N ALA A 9 -46.57 -29.47 -32.12
CA ALA A 9 -46.74 -29.60 -33.56
C ALA A 9 -46.65 -31.05 -34.08
N MET A 10 -45.78 -31.89 -33.51
CA MET A 10 -45.59 -33.27 -33.99
C MET A 10 -46.77 -34.19 -33.64
N LYS A 11 -47.49 -33.92 -32.53
CA LYS A 11 -48.68 -34.70 -32.15
C LYS A 11 -49.91 -34.37 -33.01
N LYS A 12 -50.08 -33.11 -33.43
CA LYS A 12 -51.25 -32.65 -34.22
C LYS A 12 -51.16 -32.99 -35.71
N ARG A 13 -49.97 -33.24 -36.26
CA ARG A 13 -49.71 -33.51 -37.70
C ARG A 13 -48.98 -34.84 -37.95
N ARG A 14 -49.25 -35.85 -37.13
CA ARG A 14 -48.57 -37.15 -37.20
C ARG A 14 -48.65 -37.80 -38.60
N SER A 15 -49.83 -37.78 -39.22
CA SER A 15 -50.04 -38.36 -40.57
C SER A 15 -49.36 -37.57 -41.69
N SER A 16 -49.19 -36.25 -41.54
CA SER A 16 -48.40 -35.43 -42.48
C SER A 16 -46.91 -35.74 -42.33
N LEU A 17 -46.44 -35.83 -41.08
CA LEU A 17 -45.04 -36.12 -40.78
C LEU A 17 -44.65 -37.54 -41.20
N GLU A 18 -45.50 -38.55 -41.00
CA GLU A 18 -45.27 -39.91 -41.50
C GLU A 18 -45.19 -39.94 -43.03
N ARG A 19 -46.00 -39.12 -43.73
CA ARG A 19 -45.94 -38.97 -45.19
C ARG A 19 -44.65 -38.30 -45.65
N GLU A 20 -44.26 -37.20 -44.99
CA GLU A 20 -43.02 -36.46 -45.27
C GLU A 20 -41.77 -37.30 -44.98
N VAL A 21 -41.77 -38.10 -43.90
CA VAL A 21 -40.69 -39.05 -43.59
C VAL A 21 -40.64 -40.18 -44.61
N ALA A 22 -41.79 -40.68 -45.08
CA ALA A 22 -41.83 -41.68 -46.14
C ALA A 22 -41.28 -41.14 -47.46
N GLU A 23 -41.61 -39.90 -47.81
CA GLU A 23 -41.06 -39.20 -48.97
C GLU A 23 -39.55 -38.97 -48.83
N LEU A 24 -39.09 -38.52 -47.65
CA LEU A 24 -37.66 -38.36 -47.36
C LEU A 24 -36.92 -39.71 -47.46
N ARG A 25 -37.51 -40.79 -46.95
CA ARG A 25 -36.96 -42.15 -47.07
C ARG A 25 -36.84 -42.57 -48.52
N GLN A 26 -37.86 -42.30 -49.35
CA GLN A 26 -37.79 -42.56 -50.80
C GLN A 26 -36.68 -41.74 -51.46
N ARG A 27 -36.49 -40.47 -51.06
CA ARG A 27 -35.38 -39.63 -51.55
C ARG A 27 -33.99 -40.14 -51.12
N PHE A 28 -33.89 -40.80 -49.97
CA PHE A 28 -32.66 -41.47 -49.53
C PHE A 28 -32.37 -42.76 -50.33
N PHE A 29 -33.39 -43.55 -50.70
CA PHE A 29 -33.18 -44.74 -51.53
C PHE A 29 -32.71 -44.40 -52.95
N HIS A 30 -33.16 -43.26 -53.49
CA HIS A 30 -32.74 -42.75 -54.80
C HIS A 30 -31.60 -41.72 -54.69
N SER A 31 -30.82 -41.75 -53.60
CA SER A 31 -29.90 -40.66 -53.25
C SER A 31 -28.74 -40.45 -54.23
N ILE A 32 -28.38 -41.47 -55.01
CA ILE A 32 -27.27 -41.46 -55.98
C ILE A 32 -27.71 -41.06 -57.40
N SER A 33 -29.03 -40.89 -57.64
CA SER A 33 -29.55 -40.39 -58.90
C SER A 33 -29.28 -38.88 -59.05
N PRO A 34 -29.18 -38.34 -60.28
CA PRO A 34 -29.06 -36.89 -60.49
C PRO A 34 -30.20 -36.14 -59.78
N GLY A 35 -29.85 -35.22 -58.86
CA GLY A 35 -30.81 -34.51 -57.99
C GLY A 35 -31.16 -35.21 -56.66
N GLY A 36 -30.54 -36.35 -56.35
CA GLY A 36 -30.67 -37.06 -55.08
C GLY A 36 -29.92 -36.40 -53.91
N LEU A 37 -30.28 -36.77 -52.66
CA LEU A 37 -29.73 -36.19 -51.42
C LEU A 37 -28.22 -36.41 -51.23
N ALA A 38 -27.63 -37.37 -51.95
CA ALA A 38 -26.22 -37.73 -51.86
C ALA A 38 -25.43 -37.41 -53.15
N GLY A 39 -25.96 -36.55 -54.03
CA GLY A 39 -25.31 -36.15 -55.29
C GLY A 39 -23.86 -35.68 -55.11
N ASP A 40 -23.04 -35.75 -56.18
CA ASP A 40 -21.59 -35.43 -56.30
C ASP A 40 -20.85 -34.90 -55.04
N ARG A 41 -20.81 -35.73 -53.98
CA ARG A 41 -20.05 -35.40 -52.78
C ARG A 41 -18.57 -35.58 -53.07
N ARG A 42 -17.83 -34.47 -53.14
CA ARG A 42 -16.36 -34.51 -53.18
C ARG A 42 -15.85 -34.81 -51.76
N GLY A 43 -15.00 -35.83 -51.62
CA GLY A 43 -14.47 -36.28 -50.32
C GLY A 43 -15.09 -37.58 -49.78
N VAL A 44 -15.49 -38.51 -50.66
CA VAL A 44 -15.99 -39.84 -50.25
C VAL A 44 -14.85 -40.64 -49.60
N VAL A 45 -15.05 -41.04 -48.34
CA VAL A 45 -14.14 -41.93 -47.62
C VAL A 45 -14.65 -43.37 -47.74
N PRO A 46 -13.83 -44.34 -48.19
CA PRO A 46 -14.23 -45.75 -48.17
C PRO A 46 -14.61 -46.21 -46.76
N ALA A 47 -15.59 -47.12 -46.65
CA ALA A 47 -16.06 -47.61 -45.36
C ALA A 47 -14.91 -48.17 -44.49
N SER A 48 -13.92 -48.83 -45.11
CA SER A 48 -12.72 -49.36 -44.45
C SER A 48 -11.81 -48.27 -43.86
N GLY A 49 -11.79 -47.07 -44.46
CA GLY A 49 -10.99 -45.93 -44.01
C GLY A 49 -11.74 -44.94 -43.12
N PHE A 50 -13.05 -45.14 -42.92
CA PHE A 50 -13.89 -44.18 -42.21
C PHE A 50 -13.48 -44.03 -40.74
N SER A 51 -13.19 -45.13 -40.04
CA SER A 51 -12.78 -45.09 -38.63
C SER A 51 -11.50 -44.27 -38.43
N PHE A 52 -10.50 -44.52 -39.28
CA PHE A 52 -9.24 -43.78 -39.27
C PHE A 52 -9.45 -42.31 -39.63
N SER A 53 -10.20 -42.02 -40.69
CA SER A 53 -10.50 -40.65 -41.11
C SER A 53 -11.24 -39.87 -40.01
N ALA A 54 -12.26 -40.47 -39.39
CA ALA A 54 -13.00 -39.87 -38.28
C ALA A 54 -12.11 -39.61 -37.06
N GLN A 55 -11.21 -40.54 -36.72
CA GLN A 55 -10.24 -40.36 -35.64
C GLN A 55 -9.26 -39.21 -35.93
N GLN A 56 -8.76 -39.07 -37.15
CA GLN A 56 -7.88 -37.96 -37.53
C GLN A 56 -8.64 -36.62 -37.52
N ILE A 57 -9.87 -36.58 -38.04
CA ILE A 57 -10.73 -35.39 -37.96
C ILE A 57 -10.97 -35.01 -36.49
N TRP A 58 -11.28 -35.98 -35.64
CA TRP A 58 -11.50 -35.75 -34.20
C TRP A 58 -10.24 -35.25 -33.51
N LYS A 59 -9.08 -35.81 -33.84
CA LYS A 59 -7.77 -35.36 -33.34
C LYS A 59 -7.51 -33.90 -33.72
N ILE A 60 -7.72 -33.55 -35.00
CA ILE A 60 -7.57 -32.16 -35.49
C ILE A 60 -8.52 -31.22 -34.75
N ILE A 61 -9.79 -31.61 -34.56
CA ILE A 61 -10.76 -30.80 -33.80
C ILE A 61 -10.32 -30.59 -32.36
N LYS A 62 -9.79 -31.64 -31.71
CA LYS A 62 -9.36 -31.59 -30.31
C LYS A 62 -8.07 -30.80 -30.10
N GLU A 63 -7.16 -30.83 -31.07
CA GLU A 63 -5.86 -30.14 -31.02
C GLU A 63 -5.93 -28.71 -31.59
N ASN A 64 -7.09 -28.31 -32.14
CA ASN A 64 -7.27 -26.98 -32.70
C ASN A 64 -7.41 -25.93 -31.58
N LYS A 65 -6.36 -25.13 -31.39
CA LYS A 65 -6.31 -24.03 -30.42
C LYS A 65 -7.35 -22.94 -30.68
N ASP A 66 -7.82 -22.77 -31.92
CA ASP A 66 -8.86 -21.78 -32.26
C ASP A 66 -10.25 -22.22 -31.79
N LEU A 67 -10.43 -23.50 -31.42
CA LEU A 67 -11.66 -24.03 -30.84
C LEU A 67 -11.66 -24.04 -29.30
N ASP A 68 -10.62 -23.52 -28.64
CA ASP A 68 -10.58 -23.33 -27.18
C ASP A 68 -11.48 -22.16 -26.75
N LEU A 69 -12.79 -22.37 -26.84
CA LEU A 69 -13.84 -21.43 -26.43
C LEU A 69 -13.73 -20.99 -24.95
N PRO A 70 -13.28 -21.83 -23.98
CA PRO A 70 -12.96 -21.37 -22.63
C PRO A 70 -11.83 -20.33 -22.61
N ALA A 71 -10.80 -20.48 -23.45
CA ALA A 71 -9.70 -19.52 -23.56
C ALA A 71 -10.19 -18.18 -24.13
N HIS A 72 -11.13 -18.20 -25.10
CA HIS A 72 -11.73 -16.96 -25.61
C HIS A 72 -12.53 -16.22 -24.53
N LYS A 73 -13.32 -16.92 -23.70
CA LYS A 73 -14.04 -16.29 -22.58
C LYS A 73 -13.09 -15.66 -21.56
N VAL A 74 -12.02 -16.38 -21.20
CA VAL A 74 -10.97 -15.89 -20.30
C VAL A 74 -10.23 -14.69 -20.92
N MET A 75 -9.95 -14.72 -22.22
CA MET A 75 -9.33 -13.61 -22.94
C MET A 75 -10.22 -12.35 -22.91
N VAL A 76 -11.50 -12.48 -23.24
CA VAL A 76 -12.46 -11.36 -23.19
C VAL A 76 -12.58 -10.82 -21.76
N ALA A 77 -12.69 -11.70 -20.76
CA ALA A 77 -12.70 -11.31 -19.36
C ALA A 77 -11.41 -10.57 -18.99
N THR A 78 -10.25 -11.01 -19.48
CA THR A 78 -8.96 -10.39 -19.15
C THR A 78 -8.89 -8.96 -19.64
N VAL A 79 -9.26 -8.73 -20.90
CA VAL A 79 -9.30 -7.39 -21.48
C VAL A 79 -10.30 -6.51 -20.74
N ARG A 80 -11.52 -7.01 -20.49
CA ARG A 80 -12.56 -6.21 -19.82
C ARG A 80 -12.22 -5.88 -18.37
N CYS A 81 -11.78 -6.86 -17.58
CA CYS A 81 -11.34 -6.62 -16.22
C CYS A 81 -10.13 -5.68 -16.15
N GLU A 82 -9.26 -5.66 -17.16
CA GLU A 82 -8.15 -4.70 -17.23
C GLU A 82 -8.61 -3.29 -17.57
N GLU A 83 -9.53 -3.13 -18.51
CA GLU A 83 -10.13 -1.82 -18.85
C GLU A 83 -10.82 -1.22 -17.63
N ILE A 84 -11.66 -1.99 -16.94
CA ILE A 84 -12.35 -1.56 -15.71
C ILE A 84 -11.34 -1.15 -14.65
N ALA A 85 -10.30 -1.96 -14.41
CA ALA A 85 -9.26 -1.63 -13.44
C ALA A 85 -8.52 -0.33 -13.79
N ASN A 86 -8.17 -0.13 -15.05
CA ASN A 86 -7.52 1.10 -15.51
C ASN A 86 -8.42 2.32 -15.37
N GLU A 87 -9.72 2.18 -15.66
CA GLU A 87 -10.70 3.24 -15.46
C GLU A 87 -10.82 3.62 -13.98
N LYS A 88 -11.01 2.65 -13.07
CA LYS A 88 -11.10 2.93 -11.63
C LYS A 88 -9.84 3.61 -11.10
N LEU A 89 -8.66 3.20 -11.57
CA LEU A 89 -7.40 3.85 -11.20
C LEU A 89 -7.33 5.30 -11.73
N SER A 90 -7.76 5.55 -12.97
CA SER A 90 -7.80 6.90 -13.53
C SER A 90 -8.77 7.81 -12.78
N LEU A 91 -9.92 7.27 -12.37
CA LEU A 91 -10.90 7.98 -11.56
C LEU A 91 -10.36 8.29 -10.17
N LEU A 92 -9.67 7.34 -9.52
CA LEU A 92 -8.98 7.56 -8.26
C LEU A 92 -7.98 8.72 -8.36
N SER A 93 -7.16 8.75 -9.41
CA SER A 93 -6.18 9.82 -9.61
C SER A 93 -6.79 11.21 -9.79
N SER A 94 -8.07 11.29 -10.20
CA SER A 94 -8.79 12.55 -10.39
C SER A 94 -9.83 12.81 -9.30
N ASP A 95 -9.91 11.94 -8.28
CA ASP A 95 -10.87 12.04 -7.19
C ASP A 95 -10.62 13.31 -6.37
N GLN A 96 -11.67 14.09 -6.15
CA GLN A 96 -11.53 15.36 -5.44
C GLN A 96 -11.18 15.16 -3.96
N GLY A 97 -11.66 14.07 -3.35
CA GLY A 97 -11.32 13.72 -1.97
C GLY A 97 -9.85 13.32 -1.83
N TRP A 98 -9.34 12.54 -2.77
CA TRP A 98 -7.94 12.17 -2.86
C TRP A 98 -7.04 13.39 -3.09
N LEU A 99 -7.32 14.21 -4.11
CA LEU A 99 -6.52 15.38 -4.43
C LEU A 99 -6.47 16.38 -3.26
N ALA A 100 -7.60 16.62 -2.59
CA ALA A 100 -7.64 17.48 -1.42
C ALA A 100 -6.85 16.89 -0.24
N LEU A 101 -6.86 15.55 -0.07
CA LEU A 101 -6.08 14.87 0.95
C LEU A 101 -4.58 14.95 0.66
N GLU A 102 -4.19 14.74 -0.60
CA GLU A 102 -2.81 14.83 -1.07
C GLU A 102 -2.27 16.25 -0.87
N GLU A 103 -3.02 17.28 -1.27
CA GLU A 103 -2.64 18.68 -1.06
C GLU A 103 -2.53 19.03 0.43
N ALA A 104 -3.49 18.60 1.25
CA ALA A 104 -3.47 18.84 2.69
C ALA A 104 -2.24 18.22 3.36
N VAL A 105 -1.79 17.04 2.91
CA VAL A 105 -0.58 16.39 3.40
C VAL A 105 0.67 17.17 3.03
N GLN A 106 0.73 17.85 1.87
CA GLN A 106 1.87 18.71 1.53
C GLN A 106 2.00 19.90 2.49
N ALA A 107 0.88 20.41 3.00
CA ALA A 107 0.88 21.50 3.96
C ALA A 107 1.26 21.06 5.39
N GLY A 108 1.01 19.80 5.75
CA GLY A 108 1.38 19.27 7.06
C GLY A 108 0.63 17.99 7.46
N PRO A 109 0.70 17.61 8.75
CA PRO A 109 0.08 16.37 9.20
C PRO A 109 -1.45 16.48 9.22
N VAL A 110 -2.13 15.57 8.52
CA VAL A 110 -3.59 15.54 8.40
C VAL A 110 -4.20 14.55 9.38
N SER A 111 -5.14 15.01 10.22
CA SER A 111 -5.90 14.15 11.12
C SER A 111 -6.88 13.26 10.36
N GLY A 112 -6.95 11.98 10.75
CA GLY A 112 -7.79 10.97 10.13
C GLY A 112 -7.31 10.57 8.73
N PHE A 113 -6.02 10.77 8.42
CA PHE A 113 -5.46 10.49 7.10
C PHE A 113 -5.76 9.06 6.66
N GLY A 114 -5.42 8.08 7.51
CA GLY A 114 -5.56 6.66 7.20
C GLY A 114 -7.02 6.26 6.97
N LYS A 115 -7.95 6.77 7.78
CA LYS A 115 -9.39 6.53 7.62
C LYS A 115 -9.93 7.10 6.31
N LYS A 116 -9.58 8.35 5.98
CA LYS A 116 -10.02 9.02 4.74
C LYS A 116 -9.49 8.27 3.51
N LEU A 117 -8.18 8.01 3.49
CA LEU A 117 -7.54 7.29 2.40
C LEU A 117 -8.10 5.87 2.24
N SER A 118 -8.29 5.15 3.35
CA SER A 118 -8.89 3.81 3.33
C SER A 118 -10.30 3.84 2.73
N SER A 119 -11.11 4.85 3.04
CA SER A 119 -12.48 4.96 2.52
C SER A 119 -12.49 5.21 1.00
N ILE A 120 -11.57 6.04 0.51
CA ILE A 120 -11.42 6.31 -0.93
C ILE A 120 -10.97 5.04 -1.67
N LEU A 121 -9.95 4.35 -1.16
CA LEU A 121 -9.47 3.10 -1.75
C LEU A 121 -10.55 2.01 -1.73
N GLU A 122 -11.25 1.84 -0.61
CA GLU A 122 -12.34 0.88 -0.45
C GLU A 122 -13.47 1.14 -1.44
N PHE A 123 -13.83 2.40 -1.67
CA PHE A 123 -14.82 2.79 -2.68
C PHE A 123 -14.41 2.30 -4.08
N TYR A 124 -13.23 2.64 -4.58
CA TYR A 124 -12.81 2.27 -5.94
C TYR A 124 -12.58 0.76 -6.12
N LEU A 125 -12.10 0.07 -5.08
CA LEU A 125 -11.97 -1.39 -5.10
C LEU A 125 -13.35 -2.06 -5.13
N SER A 126 -14.34 -1.55 -4.39
CA SER A 126 -15.71 -2.08 -4.42
C SER A 126 -16.41 -1.82 -5.75
N GLU A 127 -16.17 -0.66 -6.38
CA GLU A 127 -16.71 -0.35 -7.70
C GLU A 127 -16.13 -1.27 -8.79
N TYR A 128 -14.85 -1.64 -8.67
CA TYR A 128 -14.26 -2.67 -9.51
C TYR A 128 -14.95 -4.02 -9.32
N GLU A 129 -15.14 -4.47 -8.08
CA GLU A 129 -15.78 -5.76 -7.78
C GLU A 129 -17.21 -5.83 -8.34
N ASN A 130 -17.98 -4.76 -8.17
CA ASN A 130 -19.36 -4.64 -8.66
C ASN A 130 -19.43 -4.75 -10.18
N GLU A 131 -18.54 -4.07 -10.90
CA GLU A 131 -18.53 -4.06 -12.36
C GLU A 131 -17.93 -5.35 -12.94
N ALA A 132 -16.94 -5.95 -12.26
CA ALA A 132 -16.27 -7.16 -12.70
C ALA A 132 -17.01 -8.47 -12.31
N ILE A 133 -18.13 -8.40 -11.59
CA ILE A 133 -18.80 -9.56 -10.97
C ILE A 133 -19.20 -10.65 -11.97
N TYR A 134 -19.48 -10.29 -13.22
CA TYR A 134 -19.96 -11.21 -14.26
C TYR A 134 -18.85 -11.94 -15.03
N PHE A 135 -17.58 -11.59 -14.79
CA PHE A 135 -16.44 -12.19 -15.48
C PHE A 135 -15.86 -13.38 -14.73
N ASP A 136 -14.94 -14.08 -15.40
CA ASP A 136 -14.21 -15.21 -14.82
C ASP A 136 -13.57 -14.84 -13.48
N GLU A 137 -13.78 -15.67 -12.46
CA GLU A 137 -13.36 -15.40 -11.09
C GLU A 137 -11.83 -15.32 -10.97
N GLY A 138 -11.09 -16.19 -11.67
CA GLY A 138 -9.63 -16.18 -11.65
C GLY A 138 -9.08 -14.89 -12.25
N VAL A 139 -9.66 -14.46 -13.37
CA VAL A 139 -9.29 -13.21 -14.05
C VAL A 139 -9.60 -11.99 -13.19
N ARG A 140 -10.84 -11.85 -12.69
CA ARG A 140 -11.22 -10.66 -11.92
C ARG A 140 -10.41 -10.53 -10.63
N ASN A 141 -10.16 -11.64 -9.92
CA ASN A 141 -9.38 -11.61 -8.68
C ASN A 141 -7.91 -11.24 -8.96
N ALA A 142 -7.33 -11.72 -10.07
CA ALA A 142 -5.98 -11.35 -10.47
C ALA A 142 -5.87 -9.86 -10.83
N LYS A 143 -6.82 -9.34 -11.60
CA LYS A 143 -6.86 -7.93 -11.99
C LYS A 143 -7.22 -7.00 -10.83
N GLN A 144 -8.03 -7.44 -9.86
CA GLN A 144 -8.29 -6.74 -8.61
C GLN A 144 -7.00 -6.52 -7.81
N LYS A 145 -6.19 -7.56 -7.62
CA LYS A 145 -4.90 -7.44 -6.92
C LYS A 145 -3.94 -6.50 -7.64
N GLN A 146 -3.95 -6.52 -8.98
CA GLN A 146 -3.15 -5.60 -9.78
C GLN A 146 -3.63 -4.14 -9.60
N LEU A 147 -4.94 -3.90 -9.56
CA LEU A 147 -5.52 -2.60 -9.27
C LEU A 147 -5.13 -2.12 -7.88
N GLU A 148 -5.31 -2.96 -6.85
CA GLU A 148 -4.97 -2.66 -5.47
C GLU A 148 -3.49 -2.26 -5.34
N SER A 149 -2.57 -3.05 -5.92
CA SER A 149 -1.13 -2.73 -5.92
C SER A 149 -0.85 -1.36 -6.54
N ARG A 150 -1.43 -1.06 -7.71
CA ARG A 150 -1.19 0.21 -8.42
C ARG A 150 -1.80 1.40 -7.69
N ALA A 151 -2.96 1.21 -7.07
CA ALA A 151 -3.60 2.23 -6.25
C ALA A 151 -2.73 2.53 -5.02
N LEU A 152 -2.22 1.50 -4.34
CA LEU A 152 -1.31 1.65 -3.21
C LEU A 152 -0.01 2.37 -3.60
N ASP A 153 0.58 2.02 -4.75
CA ASP A 153 1.77 2.69 -5.27
C ASP A 153 1.52 4.18 -5.54
N ALA A 154 0.36 4.53 -6.11
CA ALA A 154 -0.01 5.91 -6.41
C ALA A 154 -0.13 6.77 -5.15
N VAL A 155 -0.69 6.22 -4.06
CA VAL A 155 -0.93 6.96 -2.81
C VAL A 155 0.24 6.89 -1.83
N HIS A 156 1.23 6.02 -2.07
CA HIS A 156 2.30 5.74 -1.13
C HIS A 156 3.15 6.97 -0.81
N GLN A 157 3.40 7.83 -1.81
CA GLN A 157 4.20 9.04 -1.61
C GLN A 157 3.55 10.00 -0.59
N ALA A 158 2.22 10.11 -0.58
CA ALA A 158 1.51 10.92 0.42
C ALA A 158 1.68 10.33 1.83
N TYR A 159 1.62 9.01 1.98
CA TYR A 159 1.88 8.36 3.26
C TYR A 159 3.31 8.64 3.78
N VAL A 160 4.32 8.54 2.90
CA VAL A 160 5.71 8.85 3.26
C VAL A 160 5.85 10.32 3.71
N THR A 161 5.21 11.25 3.00
CA THR A 161 5.18 12.67 3.37
C THR A 161 4.51 12.88 4.73
N MET A 162 3.36 12.23 4.98
CA MET A 162 2.65 12.26 6.26
C MET A 162 3.55 11.80 7.42
N LEU A 163 4.26 10.67 7.27
CA LEU A 163 5.23 10.20 8.28
C LEU A 163 6.37 11.20 8.50
N GLY A 164 6.83 11.85 7.43
CA GLY A 164 7.83 12.92 7.49
C GLY A 164 7.36 14.08 8.38
N HIS A 165 6.13 14.55 8.19
CA HIS A 165 5.54 15.61 9.00
C HIS A 165 5.34 15.20 10.46
N LEU A 166 4.86 13.98 10.71
CA LEU A 166 4.71 13.45 12.07
C LEU A 166 6.05 13.42 12.81
N ARG A 167 7.13 12.95 12.14
CA ARG A 167 8.48 12.93 12.72
C ARG A 167 8.96 14.34 13.07
N SER A 168 8.83 15.28 12.12
CA SER A 168 9.25 16.67 12.34
C SER A 168 8.48 17.31 13.49
N LYS A 169 7.16 17.15 13.54
CA LYS A 169 6.30 17.66 14.62
C LYS A 169 6.69 17.07 15.98
N ALA A 170 6.92 15.76 16.05
CA ALA A 170 7.33 15.09 17.28
C ALA A 170 8.69 15.59 17.77
N LEU A 171 9.66 15.74 16.86
CA LEU A 171 10.99 16.26 17.20
C LEU A 171 10.94 17.71 17.71
N GLU A 172 10.16 18.60 17.08
CA GLU A 172 9.99 19.97 17.56
C GLU A 172 9.29 20.02 18.94
N SER A 173 8.29 19.15 19.15
CA SER A 173 7.64 18.95 20.45
C SER A 173 8.64 18.50 21.52
N PHE A 174 9.58 17.61 21.19
CA PHE A 174 10.67 17.22 22.08
C PHE A 174 11.59 18.39 22.44
N LYS A 175 12.08 19.14 21.45
CA LYS A 175 12.98 20.29 21.66
C LYS A 175 12.37 21.32 22.60
N THR A 176 11.11 21.70 22.32
CA THR A 176 10.38 22.70 23.08
C THR A 176 10.17 22.27 24.53
N ARG A 177 9.75 21.02 24.75
CA ARG A 177 9.51 20.49 26.10
C ARG A 177 10.79 20.31 26.90
N LEU A 178 11.87 19.88 26.25
CA LEU A 178 13.18 19.75 26.90
C LEU A 178 13.67 21.12 27.36
N GLU A 179 13.60 22.13 26.50
CA GLU A 179 14.00 23.50 26.84
C GLU A 179 13.20 24.05 28.04
N GLN A 180 11.88 23.89 28.04
CA GLN A 180 11.02 24.30 29.15
C GLN A 180 11.36 23.57 30.45
N SER A 181 11.66 22.27 30.38
CA SER A 181 12.02 21.47 31.57
C SER A 181 13.36 21.92 32.17
N ILE A 182 14.32 22.26 31.31
CA ILE A 182 15.62 22.82 31.73
C ILE A 182 15.42 24.20 32.38
N GLN A 183 14.58 25.05 31.82
CA GLN A 183 14.27 26.37 32.39
C GLN A 183 13.60 26.28 33.77
N LYS A 184 12.81 25.22 34.02
CA LYS A 184 12.21 24.95 35.33
C LYS A 184 13.20 24.39 36.37
N GLY A 185 14.44 24.09 35.97
CA GLY A 185 15.45 23.49 36.85
C GLY A 185 15.20 22.01 37.14
N GLU A 186 14.43 21.31 36.29
CA GLU A 186 14.26 19.87 36.42
C GLU A 186 15.55 19.11 36.12
N GLY A 187 15.69 17.90 36.68
CA GLY A 187 16.88 17.07 36.46
C GLY A 187 17.02 16.67 34.98
N PHE A 188 18.11 17.07 34.33
CA PHE A 188 18.33 16.89 32.89
C PHE A 188 18.06 15.47 32.37
N ALA A 189 18.62 14.45 33.04
CA ALA A 189 18.46 13.05 32.62
C ALA A 189 17.00 12.57 32.71
N TYR A 190 16.25 13.05 33.71
CA TYR A 190 14.83 12.76 33.85
C TYR A 190 14.03 13.46 32.75
N SER A 191 14.25 14.76 32.54
CA SER A 191 13.52 15.55 31.53
C SER A 191 13.73 15.01 30.12
N VAL A 192 14.97 14.61 29.76
CA VAL A 192 15.25 13.97 28.46
C VAL A 192 14.44 12.68 28.30
N ARG A 193 14.44 11.80 29.31
CA ARG A 193 13.71 10.53 29.24
C ARG A 193 12.20 10.74 29.12
N ALA A 194 11.63 11.63 29.93
CA ALA A 194 10.20 11.91 29.92
C ALA A 194 9.76 12.55 28.59
N CYS A 195 10.52 13.54 28.09
CA CYS A 195 10.24 14.18 26.82
C CYS A 195 10.37 13.20 25.64
N ALA A 196 11.41 12.34 25.66
CA ALA A 196 11.61 11.33 24.61
C ALA A 196 10.46 10.31 24.58
N GLN A 197 10.04 9.78 25.73
CA GLN A 197 8.93 8.83 25.81
C GLN A 197 7.63 9.42 25.26
N SER A 198 7.30 10.64 25.67
CA SER A 198 6.06 11.27 25.20
C SER A 198 6.13 11.69 23.73
N CYS A 199 7.31 12.09 23.22
CA CYS A 199 7.53 12.35 21.81
C CYS A 199 7.32 11.08 20.95
N LEU A 200 7.89 9.96 21.37
CA LEU A 200 7.71 8.68 20.69
C LEU A 200 6.24 8.23 20.73
N ALA A 201 5.55 8.40 21.86
CA ALA A 201 4.12 8.08 21.96
C ALA A 201 3.25 8.96 21.05
N GLU A 202 3.56 10.26 20.93
CA GLU A 202 2.88 11.17 19.99
C GLU A 202 3.07 10.73 18.53
N PHE A 203 4.29 10.33 18.17
CA PHE A 203 4.61 9.81 16.85
C PHE A 203 3.88 8.48 16.57
N ASP A 204 3.93 7.54 17.51
CA ASP A 204 3.30 6.22 17.39
C ASP A 204 1.77 6.37 17.20
N LYS A 205 1.13 7.23 17.99
CA LYS A 205 -0.31 7.56 17.82
C LYS A 205 -0.61 8.21 16.45
N GLY A 206 0.27 9.07 15.96
CA GLY A 206 0.14 9.64 14.62
C GLY A 206 0.26 8.59 13.52
N CYS A 207 1.14 7.61 13.69
CA CYS A 207 1.29 6.49 12.75
C CYS A 207 0.06 5.59 12.74
N GLU A 208 -0.55 5.33 13.90
CA GLU A 208 -1.82 4.61 14.00
C GLU A 208 -2.94 5.31 13.21
N ASP A 209 -3.07 6.64 13.36
CA ASP A 209 -4.05 7.43 12.60
C ASP A 209 -3.76 7.46 11.08
N ALA A 210 -2.50 7.38 10.69
CA ALA A 210 -2.07 7.34 9.29
C ALA A 210 -2.16 5.93 8.66
N SER A 211 -2.39 4.89 9.46
CA SER A 211 -2.48 3.52 8.97
C SER A 211 -3.72 3.30 8.10
N ILE A 212 -3.55 2.56 7.00
CA ILE A 212 -4.64 2.23 6.09
C ILE A 212 -5.00 0.75 6.20
N ARG A 213 -6.24 0.41 5.87
CA ARG A 213 -6.73 -0.99 5.94
C ARG A 213 -6.11 -1.88 4.86
N GLN A 214 -5.81 -1.29 3.70
CA GLN A 214 -5.36 -1.99 2.49
C GLN A 214 -3.86 -2.33 2.52
N ALA A 215 -3.06 -1.69 3.38
CA ALA A 215 -1.62 -1.96 3.44
C ALA A 215 -1.06 -1.82 4.85
N ASN A 216 -0.17 -2.76 5.19
CA ASN A 216 0.62 -2.71 6.41
C ASN A 216 1.99 -2.06 6.12
N TRP A 217 2.00 -0.75 5.87
CA TRP A 217 3.24 -0.01 5.63
C TRP A 217 4.06 0.16 6.91
N ASP A 218 5.38 -0.03 6.79
CA ASP A 218 6.30 -0.04 7.91
C ASP A 218 6.81 1.37 8.26
N ALA A 219 6.41 1.87 9.44
CA ALA A 219 6.89 3.13 10.02
C ALA A 219 8.13 2.98 10.92
N SER A 220 8.62 1.75 11.16
CA SER A 220 9.70 1.46 12.13
C SER A 220 10.98 2.23 11.81
N LYS A 221 11.39 2.29 10.55
CA LYS A 221 12.59 3.02 10.10
C LYS A 221 12.50 4.52 10.39
N VAL A 222 11.31 5.11 10.26
CA VAL A 222 11.08 6.52 10.57
C VAL A 222 11.13 6.76 12.07
N ARG A 223 10.58 5.83 12.86
CA ARG A 223 10.62 5.84 14.33
C ARG A 223 12.04 5.70 14.89
N GLU A 224 12.85 4.80 14.32
CA GLU A 224 14.26 4.63 14.68
C GLU A 224 15.07 5.88 14.36
N LYS A 225 14.77 6.52 13.22
CA LYS A 225 15.37 7.81 12.86
C LYS A 225 15.00 8.90 13.87
N LEU A 226 13.73 9.00 14.26
CA LEU A 226 13.28 9.92 15.30
C LEU A 226 14.04 9.70 16.62
N SER A 227 14.20 8.44 17.04
CA SER A 227 14.92 8.09 18.26
C SER A 227 16.38 8.57 18.24
N ARG A 228 17.07 8.35 17.10
CA ARG A 228 18.44 8.85 16.91
C ARG A 228 18.53 10.38 16.88
N ASP A 229 17.56 11.06 16.26
CA ASP A 229 17.51 12.52 16.21
C ASP A 229 17.31 13.11 17.63
N ILE A 230 16.46 12.49 18.45
CA ILE A 230 16.25 12.83 19.87
C ILE A 230 17.55 12.69 20.67
N GLU A 231 18.23 11.54 20.56
CA GLU A 231 19.49 11.28 21.27
C GLU A 231 20.58 12.27 20.88
N THR A 232 20.70 12.55 19.58
CA THR A 232 21.67 13.51 19.04
C THR A 232 21.40 14.91 19.59
N HIS A 233 20.13 15.34 19.59
CA HIS A 233 19.77 16.65 20.15
C HIS A 233 20.02 16.71 21.65
N ALA A 234 19.65 15.67 22.41
CA ALA A 234 19.91 15.60 23.85
C ALA A 234 21.41 15.67 24.17
N ALA A 235 22.26 14.97 23.39
CA ALA A 235 23.71 15.04 23.55
C ALA A 235 24.26 16.45 23.29
N SER A 236 23.76 17.13 22.26
CA SER A 236 24.11 18.52 21.95
C SER A 236 23.71 19.48 23.08
N VAL A 237 22.45 19.42 23.54
CA VAL A 237 21.98 20.26 24.66
C VAL A 237 22.79 20.01 25.93
N ARG A 238 23.11 18.75 26.24
CA ARG A 238 23.97 18.41 27.38
C ARG A 238 25.34 19.07 27.26
N SER A 239 25.98 18.97 26.10
CA SER A 239 27.29 19.57 25.86
C SER A 239 27.25 21.09 26.07
N THR A 240 26.26 21.76 25.48
CA THR A 240 26.08 23.22 25.63
C THR A 240 25.87 23.61 27.10
N LYS A 241 25.00 22.90 27.82
CA LYS A 241 24.71 23.20 29.23
C LYS A 241 25.89 22.94 30.15
N LEU A 242 26.69 21.91 29.88
CA LEU A 242 27.93 21.66 30.63
C LEU A 242 28.95 22.77 30.40
N THR A 243 29.15 23.22 29.16
CA THR A 243 30.03 24.35 28.85
C THR A 243 29.58 25.64 29.53
N GLU A 244 28.27 25.93 29.52
CA GLU A 244 27.69 27.08 30.25
C GLU A 244 27.95 26.99 31.76
N MET A 245 27.79 25.81 32.37
CA MET A 245 28.06 25.61 33.80
C MET A 245 29.54 25.77 34.11
N ILE A 246 30.44 25.18 33.32
CA ILE A 246 31.90 25.31 33.50
C ILE A 246 32.29 26.79 33.46
N ALA A 247 31.89 27.53 32.43
CA ALA A 247 32.20 28.96 32.31
C ALA A 247 31.64 29.78 33.48
N LYS A 248 30.44 29.44 33.98
CA LYS A 248 29.86 30.09 35.16
C LYS A 248 30.70 29.83 36.41
N TYR A 249 31.11 28.59 36.66
CA TYR A 249 31.92 28.23 37.82
C TYR A 249 33.34 28.79 37.73
N GLU A 250 33.97 28.76 36.55
CA GLU A 250 35.27 29.39 36.31
C GLU A 250 35.23 30.89 36.64
N LYS A 251 34.16 31.59 36.18
CA LYS A 251 33.95 32.99 36.53
C LYS A 251 33.75 33.19 38.02
N GLN A 252 32.93 32.37 38.68
CA GLN A 252 32.70 32.47 40.13
C GLN A 252 33.98 32.25 40.93
N ILE A 253 34.82 31.29 40.52
CA ILE A 253 36.12 31.03 41.14
C ILE A 253 37.07 32.22 40.90
N ALA A 254 37.14 32.75 39.69
CA ALA A 254 37.95 33.92 39.37
C ALA A 254 37.53 35.15 40.18
N ASP A 255 36.23 35.42 40.27
CA ASP A 255 35.66 36.54 41.03
C ASP A 255 35.89 36.36 42.54
N ALA A 256 35.80 35.13 43.06
CA ALA A 256 36.03 34.83 44.48
C ALA A 256 37.50 34.88 44.89
N LEU A 257 38.43 34.54 43.96
CA LEU A 257 39.86 34.50 44.24
C LEU A 257 40.56 35.84 43.99
N SER A 258 40.07 36.69 43.08
CA SER A 258 40.74 37.94 42.70
C SER A 258 41.05 38.84 43.90
N GLY A 259 40.04 39.17 44.71
CA GLY A 259 40.20 40.03 45.89
C GLY A 259 41.14 39.46 46.97
N PRO A 260 40.94 38.22 47.45
CA PRO A 260 41.84 37.61 48.43
C PRO A 260 43.28 37.49 47.94
N VAL A 261 43.48 37.19 46.66
CA VAL A 261 44.81 37.07 46.06
C VAL A 261 45.49 38.44 45.94
N GLU A 262 44.77 39.49 45.52
CA GLU A 262 45.27 40.87 45.50
C GLU A 262 45.70 41.34 46.89
N ALA A 263 44.87 41.11 47.91
CA ALA A 263 45.20 41.48 49.30
C ALA A 263 46.47 40.77 49.83
N LEU A 264 46.65 39.49 49.49
CA LEU A 264 47.87 38.73 49.86
C LEU A 264 49.11 39.26 49.12
N PHE A 265 48.97 39.73 47.88
CA PHE A 265 50.06 40.35 47.14
C PHE A 265 50.42 41.75 47.67
N GLU A 266 49.44 42.55 48.08
CA GLU A 266 49.68 43.87 48.70
C GLU A 266 50.35 43.75 50.08
N ALA A 267 50.04 42.70 50.85
CA ALA A 267 50.63 42.48 52.17
C ALA A 267 52.13 42.08 52.13
N GLY A 268 52.61 41.51 51.02
CA GLY A 268 54.04 41.21 50.81
C GLY A 268 54.63 40.14 51.74
N GLU A 269 53.80 39.22 52.27
CA GLU A 269 54.24 38.19 53.22
C GLU A 269 55.05 37.06 52.55
N LEU A 270 56.07 36.54 53.26
CA LEU A 270 56.97 35.46 52.79
C LEU A 270 56.23 34.14 52.48
N ASP A 271 55.04 33.93 53.04
CA ASP A 271 54.21 32.74 52.90
C ASP A 271 52.98 32.94 51.99
N ALA A 272 52.89 34.05 51.24
CA ALA A 272 51.78 34.36 50.35
C ALA A 272 51.39 33.19 49.41
N TRP A 273 52.35 32.47 48.85
CA TRP A 273 52.11 31.29 48.00
C TRP A 273 51.56 30.06 48.74
N ALA A 274 51.81 29.93 50.04
CA ALA A 274 51.20 28.90 50.88
C ALA A 274 49.75 29.25 51.17
N SER A 275 49.46 30.53 51.47
CA SER A 275 48.11 31.06 51.70
C SER A 275 47.22 30.98 50.45
N ILE A 276 47.74 31.33 49.27
CA ILE A 276 47.03 31.17 47.98
C ILE A 276 46.68 29.69 47.71
N ARG A 277 47.61 28.77 47.97
CA ARG A 277 47.34 27.32 47.80
C ARG A 277 46.28 26.80 48.78
N LYS A 278 46.19 27.37 49.98
CA LYS A 278 45.16 27.01 50.95
C LYS A 278 43.79 27.54 50.53
N LEU A 279 43.73 28.76 49.98
CA LEU A 279 42.51 29.35 49.39
C LEU A 279 41.99 28.53 48.20
N LEU A 280 42.87 28.15 47.27
CA LEU A 280 42.52 27.27 46.14
C LEU A 280 41.93 25.93 46.61
N LYS A 281 42.49 25.32 47.67
CA LYS A 281 41.98 24.06 48.24
C LYS A 281 40.68 24.20 49.03
N GLN A 282 40.26 25.42 49.37
CA GLN A 282 39.01 25.69 50.08
C GLN A 282 37.87 26.11 49.14
N GLY A 283 38.18 26.39 47.86
CA GLY A 283 37.21 26.72 46.81
C GLY A 283 36.72 25.53 45.99
N ASP A 284 37.26 24.32 46.24
CA ASP A 284 36.74 23.02 45.79
C ASP A 284 35.62 22.52 46.72
#